data_AF-A0A957SUJ0-F1
#
_entry.id   AF-A0A957SUJ0-F1
#
_cell.length_a   1.000
_cell.length_b   1.000
_cell.length_c   1.000
_cell.angle_alpha   90.00
_cell.angle_beta   90.00
_cell.angle_gamma   90.00
#
_symmetry.space_group_name_H-M   'P 1'
#
loop_
_entity.id
_entity.type
_entity.pdbx_description
1 polymer ?
#
loop_
_entity_poly.entity_id
_entity_poly.type
_entity_poly.pdbx_seq_one_letter_code
_entity_poly.pdbx_strand_id
1 'polypeptide(L)'
;MRGTSGLADGEVKMLTQPLPEFNVLHAGIICRKALPGKWEAKDDAAYALVFEDGNVEGQLQALTLKRLQETLAFPIPDDWAKTLWEYALDVEYIQRLVTGGDCRGGVRLDLSKPWQDLVQNLLEQEVLKV
;
A
#
# COMPACT_ATOMS: atom_id res chain seq x y z
N MET A 1 5.83 -19.43 -19.65
CA MET A 1 5.52 -18.40 -18.63
C MET A 1 6.05 -17.07 -19.11
N ARG A 2 5.19 -16.09 -19.42
CA ARG A 2 5.62 -14.70 -19.57
C ARG A 2 5.82 -14.15 -18.16
N GLY A 3 7.05 -14.14 -17.68
CA GLY A 3 7.38 -13.46 -16.43
C GLY A 3 7.20 -11.97 -16.65
N THR A 4 6.30 -11.34 -15.90
CA THR A 4 6.23 -9.88 -15.79
C THR A 4 7.49 -9.40 -15.07
N SER A 5 8.50 -8.97 -15.82
CA SER A 5 9.67 -8.30 -15.27
C SER A 5 9.29 -6.87 -14.90
N GLY A 6 8.82 -6.67 -13.67
CA GLY A 6 8.83 -5.36 -13.03
C GLY A 6 10.17 -5.18 -12.33
N LEU A 7 10.89 -4.09 -12.62
CA LEU A 7 11.99 -3.66 -11.76
C LEU A 7 11.37 -3.20 -10.43
N ALA A 8 11.85 -3.75 -9.32
CA ALA A 8 11.46 -3.24 -8.01
C ALA A 8 11.91 -1.77 -7.90
N ASP A 9 11.01 -0.90 -7.45
CA ASP A 9 11.23 0.53 -7.26
C ASP A 9 12.01 0.83 -5.96
N GLY A 10 12.85 -0.11 -5.51
CA GLY A 10 13.57 -0.04 -4.24
C GLY A 10 14.29 -1.33 -3.88
N GLU A 11 14.89 -1.32 -2.67
CA GLU A 11 15.53 -2.51 -2.10
C GLU A 11 14.49 -3.60 -1.83
N VAL A 12 14.81 -4.83 -2.23
CA VAL A 12 13.98 -6.01 -1.99
C VAL A 12 14.60 -6.90 -0.94
N LYS A 13 13.77 -7.45 -0.05
CA LYS A 13 14.15 -8.54 0.85
C LYS A 13 13.64 -9.85 0.28
N MET A 14 14.55 -10.80 0.09
CA MET A 14 14.22 -12.17 -0.25
C MET A 14 14.15 -13.00 1.03
N LEU A 15 13.05 -13.73 1.21
CA LEU A 15 12.86 -14.73 2.25
C LEU A 15 12.74 -16.09 1.58
N THR A 16 13.53 -17.06 2.03
CA THR A 16 13.48 -18.45 1.52
C THR A 16 13.20 -19.39 2.67
N GLN A 17 12.23 -20.28 2.49
CA GLN A 17 11.89 -21.35 3.43
C GLN A 17 12.00 -22.70 2.71
N PRO A 18 12.85 -23.62 3.20
CA PRO A 18 12.89 -24.98 2.66
C PRO A 18 11.63 -25.75 3.05
N LEU A 19 11.05 -26.46 2.08
CA LEU A 19 9.96 -27.41 2.29
C LEU A 19 10.46 -28.82 1.93
N PRO A 20 11.22 -29.46 2.84
CA PRO A 20 11.96 -30.69 2.56
C PRO A 20 11.04 -31.86 2.17
N GLU A 21 9.83 -31.91 2.71
CA GLU A 21 8.80 -32.90 2.38
C GLU A 21 8.36 -32.87 0.90
N PHE A 22 8.57 -31.75 0.21
CA PHE A 22 8.23 -31.58 -1.20
C PHE A 22 9.48 -31.44 -2.09
N ASN A 23 10.69 -31.47 -1.52
CA ASN A 23 11.95 -31.19 -2.21
C ASN A 23 11.94 -29.86 -3.00
N VAL A 24 11.33 -28.82 -2.42
CA VAL A 24 11.24 -27.47 -3.02
C VAL A 24 11.71 -26.38 -2.03
N LEU A 25 12.00 -25.20 -2.57
CA LEU A 25 12.15 -23.97 -1.82
C LEU A 25 10.92 -23.09 -2.04
N HIS A 26 10.29 -22.64 -0.96
CA HIS A 26 9.35 -21.53 -1.00
C HIS A 26 10.15 -20.23 -0.91
N ALA A 27 9.93 -19.28 -1.82
CA ALA A 27 10.63 -18.00 -1.81
C ALA A 27 9.63 -16.83 -1.96
N GLY A 28 9.77 -15.82 -1.10
CA GLY A 28 9.04 -14.56 -1.18
C GLY A 28 10.00 -13.40 -1.41
N ILE A 29 9.70 -12.54 -2.38
CA ILE A 29 10.45 -11.31 -2.65
C ILE A 29 9.53 -10.14 -2.36
N ILE A 30 9.91 -9.28 -1.42
CA ILE A 30 9.08 -8.16 -0.97
C ILE A 30 9.89 -6.87 -1.02
N CYS A 31 9.35 -5.83 -1.64
CA CYS A 31 9.93 -4.49 -1.62
C CYS A 31 9.91 -3.93 -0.18
N ARG A 32 11.01 -3.30 0.26
CA ARG A 32 11.11 -2.67 1.59
C ARG A 32 9.94 -1.71 1.85
N LYS A 33 9.55 -0.93 0.84
CA LYS A 33 8.43 0.04 0.90
C LYS A 33 7.05 -0.61 1.11
N ALA A 34 6.93 -1.92 0.97
CA ALA A 34 5.73 -2.68 1.26
C ALA A 34 5.69 -3.27 2.67
N LEU A 35 6.80 -3.20 3.42
CA LEU A 35 6.89 -3.71 4.77
C LEU A 35 6.43 -2.64 5.79
N PRO A 36 5.54 -2.99 6.74
CA PRO A 36 5.13 -2.07 7.81
C PRO A 36 6.32 -1.50 8.58
N GLY A 37 6.33 -0.20 8.83
CA GLY A 37 7.36 0.49 9.61
C GLY A 37 8.78 0.46 9.00
N LYS A 38 8.91 0.10 7.72
CA LYS A 38 10.19 0.12 7.00
C LYS A 38 10.29 1.25 5.98
N TRP A 39 9.33 2.17 5.98
CA TRP A 39 9.38 3.39 5.18
C TRP A 39 10.43 4.38 5.70
N GLU A 40 11.00 5.17 4.79
CA GLU A 40 11.93 6.26 5.06
C GLU A 40 11.38 7.58 4.49
N ALA A 41 11.69 8.72 5.12
CA ALA A 41 11.17 10.04 4.71
C ALA A 41 11.45 10.44 3.26
N LYS A 42 12.44 9.81 2.61
CA LYS A 42 12.80 10.03 1.19
C LYS A 42 12.07 9.10 0.22
N ASP A 43 11.33 8.11 0.72
CA ASP A 43 10.60 7.18 -0.14
C ASP A 43 9.45 7.93 -0.83
N ASP A 44 9.39 7.80 -2.15
CA ASP A 44 8.40 8.41 -3.04
C ASP A 44 7.08 7.63 -3.10
N ALA A 45 7.05 6.43 -2.52
CA ALA A 45 5.87 5.58 -2.50
C ALA A 45 5.81 4.69 -1.26
N ALA A 46 4.60 4.32 -0.89
CA ALA A 46 4.31 3.23 0.04
C ALA A 46 3.37 2.23 -0.60
N TYR A 47 3.38 0.99 -0.10
CA TYR A 47 2.55 -0.08 -0.64
C TYR A 47 1.66 -0.72 0.45
N ALA A 48 0.42 -1.00 0.07
CA ALA A 48 -0.48 -1.85 0.85
C ALA A 48 -0.80 -3.09 0.01
N LEU A 49 -0.44 -4.27 0.54
CA LEU A 49 -0.59 -5.56 -0.13
C LEU A 49 -1.41 -6.49 0.76
N VAL A 50 -2.37 -7.19 0.18
CA VAL A 50 -3.23 -8.19 0.83
C VAL A 50 -2.88 -9.56 0.30
N PHE A 51 -2.68 -10.51 1.21
CA PHE A 51 -2.39 -11.92 0.91
C PHE A 51 -3.46 -12.86 1.46
N GLU A 52 -4.28 -12.40 2.40
CA GLU A 52 -5.34 -13.19 3.01
C GLU A 52 -6.61 -13.19 2.14
N ASP A 53 -7.34 -14.30 2.17
CA ASP A 53 -8.65 -14.43 1.53
C ASP A 53 -9.72 -13.62 2.29
N GLY A 54 -10.84 -13.30 1.63
CA GLY A 54 -11.97 -12.59 2.23
C GLY A 54 -12.25 -11.22 1.60
N ASN A 55 -12.64 -10.23 2.40
CA ASN A 55 -12.95 -8.89 1.91
C ASN A 55 -11.66 -8.11 1.59
N VAL A 56 -11.11 -8.33 0.38
CA VAL A 56 -9.86 -7.71 -0.08
C VAL A 56 -9.95 -6.18 -0.07
N GLU A 57 -11.08 -5.60 -0.50
CA GLU A 57 -11.23 -4.14 -0.59
C GLU A 57 -11.19 -3.48 0.80
N GLY A 58 -11.92 -4.05 1.77
CA GLY A 58 -11.90 -3.56 3.15
C GLY A 58 -10.52 -3.69 3.80
N GLN A 59 -9.78 -4.75 3.48
CA GLN A 59 -8.40 -4.93 3.96
C GLN A 59 -7.44 -3.92 3.33
N LEU A 60 -7.55 -3.67 2.02
CA LEU A 60 -6.74 -2.66 1.32
C LEU A 60 -6.99 -1.27 1.86
N GLN A 61 -8.25 -0.90 2.10
CA GLN A 61 -8.62 0.38 2.68
C GLN A 61 -7.98 0.56 4.07
N ALA A 62 -8.10 -0.44 4.94
CA ALA A 62 -7.52 -0.39 6.29
C ALA A 62 -5.99 -0.33 6.28
N LEU A 63 -5.33 -1.12 5.41
CA LEU A 63 -3.88 -1.10 5.27
C LEU A 63 -3.38 0.22 4.69
N THR A 64 -4.10 0.80 3.73
CA THR A 64 -3.76 2.10 3.14
C THR A 64 -3.82 3.20 4.18
N LEU A 65 -4.85 3.23 5.03
CA LEU A 65 -4.91 4.20 6.12
C LEU A 65 -3.71 4.05 7.06
N LYS A 66 -3.36 2.82 7.45
CA LYS A 66 -2.17 2.58 8.28
C LYS A 66 -0.89 3.08 7.61
N ARG A 67 -0.75 2.88 6.29
CA ARG A 67 0.40 3.41 5.54
C ARG A 67 0.42 4.93 5.55
N LEU A 68 -0.71 5.58 5.30
CA LEU A 68 -0.79 7.04 5.36
C LEU A 68 -0.47 7.57 6.76
N GLN A 69 -0.97 6.95 7.83
CA GLN A 69 -0.64 7.31 9.21
C GLN A 69 0.86 7.13 9.53
N GLU A 70 1.52 6.13 8.92
CA GLU A 70 2.96 5.91 9.06
C GLU A 70 3.80 6.94 8.27
N THR A 71 3.32 7.40 7.11
CA THR A 71 4.10 8.19 6.16
C THR A 71 3.84 9.70 6.23
N LEU A 72 2.63 10.13 6.60
CA LEU A 72 2.26 11.53 6.66
C LEU A 72 2.67 12.14 8.00
N ALA A 73 3.10 13.41 7.97
CA ALA A 73 3.55 14.14 9.16
C ALA A 73 2.41 14.56 10.11
N PHE A 74 1.15 14.32 9.72
CA PHE A 74 -0.03 14.70 10.49
C PHE A 74 -0.91 13.48 10.76
N PRO A 75 -1.62 13.45 11.90
CA PRO A 75 -2.51 12.35 12.23
C PRO A 75 -3.72 12.32 11.30
N ILE A 76 -4.13 11.12 10.89
CA ILE A 76 -5.33 10.88 10.09
C ILE A 76 -6.32 10.08 10.94
N PRO A 77 -7.48 10.67 11.27
CA PRO A 77 -8.58 9.97 11.94
C PRO A 77 -9.07 8.73 11.17
N ASP A 78 -9.43 7.68 11.92
CA ASP A 78 -9.85 6.40 11.34
C ASP A 78 -11.18 6.50 10.55
N ASP A 79 -12.06 7.41 10.95
CA ASP A 79 -13.33 7.69 10.27
C ASP A 79 -13.14 8.34 8.89
N TRP A 80 -11.98 8.94 8.62
CA TRP A 80 -11.64 9.51 7.31
C TRP A 80 -11.24 8.43 6.30
N ALA A 81 -11.00 7.18 6.73
CA ALA A 81 -10.44 6.11 5.91
C ALA A 81 -11.18 5.93 4.57
N LYS A 82 -12.51 5.89 4.62
CA LYS A 82 -13.35 5.61 3.45
C LYS A 82 -13.30 6.77 2.46
N THR A 83 -13.52 7.97 2.96
CA THR A 83 -13.51 9.18 2.15
C THR A 83 -12.15 9.41 1.52
N LEU A 84 -11.06 9.31 2.28
CA LEU A 84 -9.71 9.46 1.74
C LEU A 84 -9.37 8.39 0.71
N TRP A 85 -9.79 7.14 0.93
CA TRP A 85 -9.60 6.06 -0.03
C TRP A 85 -10.26 6.37 -1.37
N GLU A 86 -11.55 6.74 -1.36
CA GLU A 86 -12.32 7.03 -2.57
C GLU A 86 -11.73 8.23 -3.34
N TYR A 87 -11.51 9.35 -2.65
CA TYR A 87 -10.99 10.56 -3.30
C TYR A 87 -9.54 10.38 -3.78
N ALA A 88 -8.68 9.73 -3.00
CA ALA A 88 -7.29 9.52 -3.40
C ALA A 88 -7.15 8.52 -4.57
N LEU A 89 -8.09 7.58 -4.73
CA LEU A 89 -8.19 6.78 -5.95
C LEU A 89 -8.62 7.63 -7.14
N ASP A 90 -9.64 8.48 -6.97
CA ASP A 90 -10.18 9.33 -8.04
C ASP A 90 -9.15 10.34 -8.56
N VAL A 91 -8.29 10.87 -7.67
CA VAL A 91 -7.19 11.78 -8.05
C VAL A 91 -5.85 11.07 -8.33
N GLU A 92 -5.86 9.73 -8.41
CA GLU A 92 -4.69 8.88 -8.71
C GLU A 92 -3.52 9.00 -7.72
N TYR A 93 -3.76 9.45 -6.48
CA TYR A 93 -2.77 9.42 -5.39
C TYR A 93 -2.61 7.98 -4.86
N ILE A 94 -3.66 7.18 -4.98
CA ILE A 94 -3.64 5.73 -4.81
C ILE A 94 -3.81 5.09 -6.19
N GLN A 95 -2.95 4.14 -6.49
CA GLN A 95 -2.98 3.40 -7.75
C GLN A 95 -3.15 1.92 -7.45
N ARG A 96 -4.19 1.30 -8.03
CA ARG A 96 -4.37 -0.15 -7.94
C ARG A 96 -3.25 -0.87 -8.70
N LEU A 97 -2.69 -1.88 -8.06
CA LEU A 97 -1.68 -2.74 -8.65
C LEU A 97 -2.31 -3.97 -9.29
N VAL A 98 -1.72 -4.41 -10.40
CA VAL A 98 -1.98 -5.74 -10.93
C VAL A 98 -1.19 -6.74 -10.08
N THR A 99 -1.88 -7.59 -9.35
CA THR A 99 -1.27 -8.62 -8.51
C THR A 99 -1.40 -10.02 -9.13
N GLY A 100 -0.62 -10.98 -8.63
CA GLY A 100 -0.67 -12.37 -9.05
C GLY A 100 -0.14 -13.30 -7.96
N GLY A 101 -0.35 -14.61 -8.15
CA GLY A 101 0.03 -15.62 -7.16
C GLY A 101 -0.77 -15.46 -5.86
N ASP A 102 -0.06 -15.43 -4.73
CA ASP A 102 -0.65 -15.37 -3.39
C ASP A 102 -1.10 -13.97 -2.97
N CYS A 103 -0.72 -12.92 -3.73
CA CYS A 103 -1.18 -11.56 -3.46
C CYS A 103 -2.58 -11.34 -4.05
N ARG A 104 -3.59 -11.23 -3.17
CA ARG A 104 -5.01 -11.07 -3.50
C ARG A 104 -5.38 -9.66 -3.93
N GLY A 105 -4.60 -8.66 -3.53
CA GLY A 105 -4.80 -7.27 -3.95
C GLY A 105 -3.65 -6.37 -3.50
N GLY A 106 -3.47 -5.25 -4.20
CA GLY A 106 -2.40 -4.32 -3.88
C GLY A 106 -2.69 -2.91 -4.38
N VAL A 107 -2.21 -1.93 -3.63
CA VAL A 107 -2.17 -0.54 -4.05
C VAL A 107 -0.81 0.10 -3.79
N ARG A 108 -0.47 1.06 -4.64
CA ARG A 108 0.66 1.97 -4.48
C ARG A 108 0.12 3.34 -4.06
N LEU A 109 0.67 3.89 -3.00
CA LEU A 109 0.43 5.25 -2.53
C LEU A 109 1.56 6.12 -3.05
N ASP A 110 1.26 7.16 -3.81
CA ASP A 110 2.25 8.11 -4.32
C ASP A 110 2.52 9.21 -3.29
N LEU A 111 3.63 9.11 -2.57
CA LEU A 111 4.00 10.03 -1.50
C LEU A 111 4.62 11.33 -2.02
N SER A 112 4.90 11.42 -3.32
CA SER A 112 5.36 12.67 -3.94
C SER A 112 4.22 13.68 -4.17
N LYS A 113 2.97 13.23 -4.05
CA LYS A 113 1.78 14.06 -4.21
C LYS A 113 1.51 14.91 -2.96
N PRO A 114 0.88 16.10 -3.11
CA PRO A 114 0.58 16.97 -1.99
C PRO A 114 -0.63 16.46 -1.17
N TRP A 115 -0.41 15.41 -0.38
CA TRP A 115 -1.42 14.81 0.49
C TRP A 115 -2.04 15.79 1.49
N GLN A 116 -1.24 16.74 1.97
CA GLN A 116 -1.73 17.79 2.87
C GLN A 116 -2.77 18.66 2.17
N ASP A 117 -2.53 19.07 0.93
CA ASP A 117 -3.46 19.89 0.16
C ASP A 117 -4.76 19.12 -0.14
N LEU A 118 -4.66 17.83 -0.45
CA LEU A 118 -5.85 16.97 -0.62
C LEU A 118 -6.71 16.97 0.64
N VAL A 119 -6.11 16.74 1.81
CA VAL A 119 -6.83 16.70 3.09
C VAL A 119 -7.41 18.07 3.44
N GLN A 120 -6.67 19.15 3.24
CA GLN A 120 -7.14 20.51 3.47
C GLN A 120 -8.34 20.85 2.58
N ASN A 121 -8.27 20.55 1.29
CA ASN A 121 -9.38 20.77 0.37
C ASN A 121 -10.65 20.01 0.79
N LEU A 122 -10.50 18.77 1.26
CA LEU A 122 -11.64 17.97 1.71
C LEU A 122 -12.25 18.48 3.03
N LEU A 123 -11.43 19.06 3.91
CA LEU A 123 -11.91 19.73 5.12
C LEU A 123 -12.65 21.03 4.79
N GLU A 124 -12.11 21.85 3.88
CA GLU A 124 -12.74 23.10 3.43
C GLU A 124 -14.09 22.87 2.73
N GLN A 125 -14.24 21.73 2.04
CA GLN A 125 -15.48 21.32 1.39
C GLN A 125 -16.49 20.66 2.35
N GLU A 126 -16.19 20.59 3.65
CA GLU A 126 -16.98 19.88 4.68
C GLU A 126 -17.21 18.38 4.37
N VAL A 127 -16.39 17.80 3.50
CA VAL A 127 -16.42 16.37 3.15
C VAL A 127 -15.77 15.54 4.25
N LEU A 128 -14.68 16.05 4.84
CA LEU A 128 -14.09 15.55 6.08
C LEU A 128 -14.56 16.42 7.26
N LYS A 129 -14.66 15.81 8.45
CA LYS A 129 -15.08 16.47 9.68
C LYS A 129 -14.03 16.31 10.76
N VAL A 130 -13.84 17.36 11.56
CA VAL A 130 -12.93 17.39 12.71
C VAL A 130 -13.61 16.85 13.95
#